data_AF-A0A8C2JH20-F1
#
_entry.id   AF-A0A8C2JH20-F1
#
_cell.length_a   1.000
_cell.length_b   1.000
_cell.length_c   1.000
_cell.angle_alpha   90.00
_cell.angle_beta   90.00
_cell.angle_gamma   90.00
#
_symmetry.space_group_name_H-M   'P 1'
#
loop_
_entity.id
_entity.type
_entity.pdbx_description
1 polymer ?
#
loop_
_entity_poly.entity_id
_entity_poly.type
_entity_poly.pdbx_seq_one_letter_code
_entity_poly.pdbx_strand_id
1 'polypeptide(L)'
;RTDSPSLYFLFLSLQVRLSESDMKTLTREELCTRWKQHEAYVQMLETKYADLNSNDVTGLKESEEKLKQQQQESARRENILVMRLATKEQEMQECTTQIQYLKQVQQPSAAQLRTSMVDPAINLFFLKMKAELEQTKDKLEQAQNELSAWKFTPDR
;
A
#
# COMPACT_ATOMS: atom_id res chain seq x y z
N ARG A 1 2.93 36.81 -0.75
CA ARG A 1 4.17 37.39 -0.15
C ARG A 1 4.64 38.52 -1.07
N THR A 2 4.15 39.72 -0.83
CA THR A 2 4.69 40.96 -1.40
C THR A 2 5.00 41.81 -0.19
N ASP A 3 6.23 41.68 0.29
CA ASP A 3 6.79 42.62 1.26
C ASP A 3 6.79 43.99 0.61
N SER A 4 5.90 44.86 1.08
CA SER A 4 5.84 46.26 0.69
C SER A 4 6.65 47.08 1.71
N PRO A 5 7.97 47.28 1.51
CA PRO A 5 8.77 48.17 2.36
C PRO A 5 8.17 49.59 2.45
N SER A 6 7.36 49.99 1.47
CA SER A 6 6.56 51.22 1.49
C SER A 6 5.57 51.32 2.66
N LEU A 7 4.89 50.21 3.03
CA LEU A 7 3.96 50.18 4.17
C LEU A 7 4.70 50.29 5.50
N TYR A 8 5.89 49.69 5.61
CA TYR A 8 6.73 49.76 6.80
C TYR A 8 7.25 51.20 7.02
N PHE A 9 7.63 51.89 5.94
CA PHE A 9 8.03 53.31 6.00
C PHE A 9 6.87 54.24 6.36
N LEU A 10 5.68 54.01 5.81
CA LEU A 10 4.47 54.75 6.22
C LEU A 10 4.12 54.51 7.69
N PHE A 11 4.26 53.27 8.17
CA PHE A 11 3.98 52.89 9.55
C PHE A 11 4.95 53.54 10.55
N LEU A 12 6.24 53.59 10.21
CA LEU A 12 7.26 54.32 10.98
C LEU A 12 7.02 55.84 10.96
N SER A 13 6.52 56.39 9.86
CA SER A 13 6.25 57.82 9.74
C SER A 13 5.04 58.31 10.57
N LEU A 14 4.11 57.41 10.92
CA LEU A 14 2.98 57.71 11.81
C LEU A 14 3.27 57.47 13.30
N GLN A 15 4.41 56.84 13.63
CA GLN A 15 4.76 56.51 15.01
C GLN A 15 5.22 57.77 15.76
N VAL A 16 4.27 58.53 16.29
CA VAL A 16 4.54 59.71 17.11
C VAL A 16 4.88 59.26 18.53
N ARG A 17 6.17 59.30 18.90
CA ARG A 17 6.61 59.15 20.29
C ARG A 17 6.63 60.52 20.96
N LEU A 18 5.79 60.70 21.99
CA LEU A 18 5.92 61.80 22.94
C LEU A 18 6.92 61.37 24.03
N SER A 19 8.04 62.07 24.16
CA SER A 19 9.02 61.86 25.22
C SER A 19 8.78 62.82 26.39
N GLU A 20 9.28 62.48 27.57
CA GLU A 20 9.15 63.35 28.75
C GLU A 20 9.84 64.72 28.57
N SER A 21 10.89 64.78 27.74
CA SER A 21 11.52 66.03 27.33
C SER A 21 10.61 66.92 26.49
N ASP A 22 9.77 66.33 25.64
CA ASP A 22 8.84 67.04 24.76
C ASP A 22 7.76 67.79 25.56
N MET A 23 7.41 67.27 26.75
CA MET A 23 6.46 67.90 27.67
C MET A 23 6.96 69.23 28.25
N LYS A 24 8.29 69.44 28.26
CA LYS A 24 8.93 70.63 28.83
C LYS A 24 9.32 71.65 27.75
N THR A 25 9.39 71.23 26.49
CA THR A 25 9.93 72.03 25.38
C THR A 25 8.88 72.47 24.37
N LEU A 26 7.79 71.70 24.20
CA LEU A 26 6.74 72.00 23.23
C LEU A 26 5.69 72.95 23.79
N THR A 27 5.12 73.75 22.89
CA THR A 27 3.95 74.57 23.17
C THR A 27 2.69 73.71 23.33
N ARG A 28 1.67 74.29 23.97
CA ARG A 28 0.37 73.63 24.20
C ARG A 28 -0.29 73.18 22.90
N GLU A 29 -0.20 73.97 21.82
CA GLU A 29 -0.79 73.62 20.53
C GLU A 29 -0.06 72.46 19.85
N GLU A 30 1.27 72.40 19.94
CA GLU A 30 2.08 71.32 19.39
C GLU A 30 1.85 70.00 20.13
N LEU A 31 1.72 70.04 21.45
CA LEU A 31 1.34 68.89 22.28
C LEU A 31 -0.05 68.37 21.92
N CYS A 32 -1.03 69.27 21.75
CA CYS A 32 -2.38 68.90 21.32
C CYS A 32 -2.38 68.23 19.94
N THR A 33 -1.55 68.72 19.02
CA THR A 33 -1.42 68.14 17.67
C THR A 33 -0.78 66.75 17.72
N ARG A 34 0.32 66.57 18.46
CA ARG A 34 0.95 65.26 18.66
C ARG A 34 0.03 64.26 19.35
N TRP A 35 -0.75 64.70 20.35
CA TRP A 35 -1.73 63.86 21.01
C TRP A 35 -2.78 63.32 20.04
N LYS A 36 -3.38 64.21 19.22
CA LYS A 36 -4.36 63.81 18.20
C LYS A 36 -3.78 62.84 17.17
N GLN A 37 -2.52 63.03 16.78
CA GLN A 37 -1.83 62.10 15.89
C GLN A 37 -1.61 60.74 16.55
N HIS A 38 -1.24 60.70 17.83
CA HIS A 38 -1.10 59.46 18.58
C HIS A 38 -2.45 58.73 18.74
N GLU A 39 -3.52 59.46 19.04
CA GLU A 39 -4.88 58.92 19.15
C GLU A 39 -5.35 58.30 17.81
N ALA A 40 -5.12 58.99 16.70
CA ALA A 40 -5.42 58.47 15.36
C ALA A 40 -4.60 57.21 15.01
N TYR A 41 -3.32 57.18 15.41
CA TYR A 41 -2.47 56.00 15.21
C TYR A 41 -2.95 54.80 16.04
N VAL A 42 -3.30 55.01 17.31
CA VAL A 42 -3.86 53.96 18.18
C VAL A 42 -5.16 53.42 17.59
N GLN A 43 -6.08 54.29 17.17
CA GLN A 43 -7.35 53.89 16.56
C GLN A 43 -7.15 53.05 15.29
N MET A 44 -6.17 53.42 14.45
CA MET A 44 -5.80 52.65 13.26
C MET A 44 -5.25 51.26 13.63
N LEU A 45 -4.40 51.16 14.66
CA LEU A 45 -3.86 49.89 15.14
C LEU A 45 -4.96 48.98 15.70
N GLU A 46 -5.87 49.53 16.50
CA GLU A 46 -7.01 48.80 17.06
C GLU A 46 -7.93 48.26 15.96
N THR A 47 -8.22 49.09 14.95
CA THR A 47 -9.02 48.69 13.78
C THR A 47 -8.34 47.54 13.03
N LYS A 48 -7.04 47.68 12.73
CA LYS A 48 -6.27 46.66 12.03
C LYS A 48 -6.18 45.35 12.84
N TYR A 49 -6.06 45.43 14.16
CA TYR A 49 -6.05 44.27 15.04
C TYR A 49 -7.40 43.54 15.03
N ALA A 50 -8.51 44.27 15.08
CA ALA A 50 -9.85 43.72 14.99
C ALA A 50 -10.10 43.02 13.64
N ASP A 51 -9.65 43.63 12.54
CA ASP A 51 -9.75 43.05 11.19
C ASP A 51 -8.98 41.74 11.06
N LEU A 52 -7.72 41.71 11.54
CA LEU A 52 -6.87 40.51 11.54
C LEU A 52 -7.48 39.38 12.40
N ASN A 53 -8.01 39.74 13.58
CA ASN A 53 -8.52 38.74 14.51
C ASN A 53 -9.85 38.14 14.06
N SER A 54 -10.71 38.91 13.39
CA SER A 54 -12.02 38.46 12.95
C SER A 54 -11.95 37.57 11.70
N ASN A 55 -11.26 38.02 10.66
CA ASN A 55 -11.33 37.37 9.34
C ASN A 55 -10.22 36.34 9.12
N ASP A 56 -8.97 36.72 9.39
CA ASP A 56 -7.83 35.87 9.04
C ASP A 56 -7.70 34.68 10.00
N VAL A 57 -7.76 34.93 11.32
CA VAL A 57 -7.56 33.87 12.32
C VAL A 57 -8.72 32.87 12.33
N THR A 58 -9.97 33.35 12.24
CA THR A 58 -11.15 32.48 12.25
C THR A 58 -11.24 31.67 10.97
N GLY A 59 -11.09 32.32 9.80
CA GLY A 59 -11.14 31.63 8.51
C GLY A 59 -10.02 30.61 8.35
N LEU A 60 -8.81 30.90 8.84
CA LEU A 60 -7.72 29.94 8.83
C LEU A 60 -8.02 28.71 9.68
N LYS A 61 -8.56 28.88 10.89
CA LYS A 61 -8.95 27.76 11.76
C LYS A 61 -10.03 26.88 11.14
N GLU A 62 -11.06 27.48 10.55
CA GLU A 62 -12.12 26.74 9.85
C GLU A 62 -11.55 25.97 8.64
N SER A 63 -10.64 26.60 7.89
CA SER A 63 -9.98 25.95 6.76
C SER A 63 -9.09 24.77 7.18
N GLU A 64 -8.37 24.93 8.30
CA GLU A 64 -7.53 23.89 8.89
C GLU A 64 -8.37 22.69 9.34
N GLU A 65 -9.47 22.95 10.06
CA GLU A 65 -10.41 21.92 10.52
C GLU A 65 -10.99 21.15 9.32
N LYS A 66 -11.40 21.85 8.27
CA LYS A 66 -11.94 21.24 7.04
C LYS A 66 -10.90 20.38 6.33
N LEU A 67 -9.66 20.85 6.21
CA LEU A 67 -8.57 20.08 5.60
C LEU A 67 -8.25 18.83 6.42
N LYS A 68 -8.25 18.93 7.76
CA LYS A 68 -8.03 17.79 8.66
C LYS A 68 -9.12 16.74 8.51
N GLN A 69 -10.39 17.15 8.42
CA GLN A 69 -11.51 16.23 8.16
C GLN A 69 -11.39 15.56 6.80
N GLN A 70 -11.04 16.30 5.75
CA GLN A 70 -10.82 15.74 4.40
C GLN A 70 -9.66 14.73 4.40
N GLN A 71 -8.56 15.04 5.08
CA GLN A 71 -7.43 14.14 5.20
C GLN A 71 -7.82 12.84 5.92
N GLN A 72 -8.57 12.94 7.02
CA GLN A 72 -9.03 11.75 7.76
C GLN A 72 -9.96 10.86 6.93
N GLU A 73 -10.91 11.47 6.22
CA GLU A 73 -11.81 10.75 5.32
C GLU A 73 -11.05 10.10 4.16
N SER A 74 -10.08 10.81 3.58
CA SER A 74 -9.24 10.26 2.51
C SER A 74 -8.41 9.07 3.01
N ALA A 75 -7.80 9.18 4.18
CA ALA A 75 -7.04 8.08 4.79
C ALA A 75 -7.94 6.87 5.10
N ARG A 76 -9.17 7.12 5.55
CA ARG A 76 -10.16 6.05 5.76
C ARG A 76 -10.49 5.33 4.46
N ARG A 77 -10.72 6.06 3.36
CA ARG A 77 -10.98 5.47 2.04
C ARG A 77 -9.79 4.66 1.53
N GLU A 78 -8.59 5.18 1.68
CA GLU A 78 -7.35 4.49 1.29
C GLU A 78 -7.21 3.16 2.03
N ASN A 79 -7.42 3.14 3.36
CA ASN A 79 -7.37 1.90 4.13
C ASN A 79 -8.38 0.84 3.65
N ILE A 80 -9.59 1.26 3.27
CA ILE A 80 -10.60 0.35 2.70
C ILE A 80 -10.13 -0.20 1.36
N LEU A 81 -9.53 0.64 0.51
CA LEU A 81 -9.00 0.22 -0.78
C LEU A 81 -7.85 -0.77 -0.63
N VAL A 82 -6.94 -0.54 0.33
CA VAL A 82 -5.84 -1.46 0.64
C VAL A 82 -6.38 -2.82 1.09
N MET A 83 -7.36 -2.85 2.00
CA MET A 83 -7.97 -4.10 2.45
C MET A 83 -8.63 -4.86 1.29
N ARG A 84 -9.38 -4.16 0.42
CA ARG A 84 -10.01 -4.76 -0.77
C ARG A 84 -8.98 -5.28 -1.76
N LEU A 85 -7.88 -4.55 -1.96
CA LEU A 85 -6.79 -4.98 -2.82
C LEU A 85 -6.16 -6.26 -2.30
N ALA A 86 -5.85 -6.32 -1.01
CA ALA A 86 -5.31 -7.53 -0.38
C ALA A 86 -6.24 -8.74 -0.53
N THR A 87 -7.56 -8.55 -0.38
CA THR A 87 -8.54 -9.61 -0.65
C THR A 87 -8.49 -10.07 -2.10
N LYS A 88 -8.41 -9.14 -3.06
CA LYS A 88 -8.32 -9.49 -4.49
C LYS A 88 -7.02 -10.19 -4.85
N GLU A 89 -5.90 -9.80 -4.24
CA GLU A 89 -4.62 -10.49 -4.40
C GLU A 89 -4.68 -11.92 -3.87
N GLN A 90 -5.32 -12.12 -2.70
CA GLN A 90 -5.55 -13.46 -2.15
C GLN A 90 -6.43 -14.31 -3.08
N GLU A 91 -7.57 -13.80 -3.55
CA GLU A 91 -8.45 -14.51 -4.50
C GLU A 91 -7.70 -14.93 -5.77
N MET A 92 -6.82 -14.07 -6.28
CA MET A 92 -6.00 -14.36 -7.46
C MET A 92 -4.95 -15.46 -7.19
N GLN A 93 -4.32 -15.46 -6.02
CA GLN A 93 -3.40 -16.52 -5.60
C GLN A 93 -4.12 -17.87 -5.45
N GLU A 94 -5.32 -17.87 -4.86
CA GLU A 94 -6.15 -19.06 -4.74
C GLU A 94 -6.56 -19.61 -6.12
N CYS A 95 -6.98 -18.75 -7.05
CA CYS A 95 -7.27 -19.13 -8.43
C CYS A 95 -6.05 -19.73 -9.13
N THR A 96 -4.87 -19.11 -8.97
CA THR A 96 -3.61 -19.63 -9.52
C THR A 96 -3.29 -21.02 -8.97
N THR A 97 -3.51 -21.23 -7.68
CA THR A 97 -3.30 -22.52 -7.02
C THR A 97 -4.27 -23.57 -7.56
N GLN A 98 -5.55 -23.23 -7.74
CA GLN A 98 -6.53 -24.13 -8.34
C GLN A 98 -6.17 -24.50 -9.79
N ILE A 99 -5.72 -23.53 -10.59
CA ILE A 99 -5.27 -23.78 -11.97
C ILE A 99 -4.07 -24.73 -11.97
N GLN A 100 -3.09 -24.52 -11.09
CA GLN A 100 -1.93 -25.41 -10.99
C GLN A 100 -2.34 -26.83 -10.59
N TYR A 101 -3.23 -26.97 -9.60
CA TYR A 101 -3.78 -28.25 -9.20
C TYR A 101 -4.50 -28.95 -10.36
N LEU A 102 -5.41 -28.25 -11.05
CA LEU A 102 -6.13 -28.78 -12.19
C LEU A 102 -5.19 -29.20 -13.32
N LYS A 103 -4.14 -28.41 -13.61
CA LYS A 103 -3.12 -28.78 -14.59
C LYS A 103 -2.39 -30.06 -14.21
N GLN A 104 -2.07 -30.26 -12.93
CA GLN A 104 -1.44 -31.49 -12.46
C GLN A 104 -2.37 -32.70 -12.60
N VAL A 105 -3.66 -32.53 -12.27
CA VAL A 105 -4.67 -33.60 -12.41
C VAL A 105 -4.98 -33.92 -13.87
N GLN A 106 -5.00 -32.91 -14.74
CA GLN A 106 -5.33 -33.08 -16.16
C GLN A 106 -4.20 -33.63 -17.01
N GLN A 107 -2.94 -33.56 -16.58
CA GLN A 107 -1.83 -34.14 -17.33
C GLN A 107 -1.81 -35.66 -17.11
N PRO A 108 -2.42 -36.47 -18.01
CA PRO A 108 -2.40 -37.90 -17.83
C PRO A 108 -0.97 -38.35 -18.09
N SER A 109 -0.44 -39.22 -17.25
CA SER A 109 0.89 -39.78 -17.50
C SER A 109 0.94 -40.42 -18.89
N ALA A 110 2.12 -40.42 -19.53
CA ALA A 110 2.28 -41.07 -20.83
C ALA A 110 1.82 -42.54 -20.82
N ALA A 111 1.86 -43.22 -19.66
CA ALA A 111 1.29 -44.54 -19.46
C ALA A 111 -0.24 -44.54 -19.55
N GLN A 112 -0.93 -43.61 -18.86
CA GLN A 112 -2.40 -43.48 -18.93
C GLN A 112 -2.86 -43.11 -20.35
N LEU A 113 -2.17 -42.20 -21.03
CA LEU A 113 -2.46 -41.89 -22.44
C LEU A 113 -2.32 -43.13 -23.33
N ARG A 114 -1.24 -43.90 -23.20
CA ARG A 114 -1.08 -45.16 -23.94
C ARG A 114 -2.22 -46.13 -23.64
N THR A 115 -2.61 -46.30 -22.38
CA THR A 115 -3.73 -47.16 -22.00
C THR A 115 -5.06 -46.70 -22.58
N SER A 116 -5.32 -45.39 -22.67
CA SER A 116 -6.54 -44.85 -23.27
C SER A 116 -6.56 -44.93 -24.81
N MET A 117 -5.39 -44.98 -25.47
CA MET A 117 -5.30 -45.14 -26.94
C MET A 117 -5.36 -46.60 -27.40
N VAL A 118 -5.10 -47.55 -26.51
CA VAL A 118 -5.24 -48.97 -26.79
C VAL A 118 -6.68 -49.37 -26.48
N ASP A 119 -7.34 -50.07 -27.41
CA ASP A 119 -8.66 -50.64 -27.17
C ASP A 119 -8.68 -51.44 -25.85
N PRO A 120 -9.71 -51.31 -24.98
CA PRO A 120 -9.72 -51.96 -23.67
C PRO A 120 -9.55 -53.47 -23.71
N ALA A 121 -10.12 -54.14 -24.72
CA ALA A 121 -9.98 -55.59 -24.87
C ALA A 121 -8.56 -55.95 -25.31
N ILE A 122 -7.97 -55.19 -26.24
CA ILE A 122 -6.58 -55.36 -26.68
C ILE A 122 -5.60 -55.12 -25.53
N ASN A 123 -5.82 -54.08 -24.73
CA ASN A 123 -4.98 -53.78 -23.56
C ASN A 123 -5.01 -54.92 -22.53
N LEU A 124 -6.20 -55.50 -22.30
CA LEU A 124 -6.34 -56.63 -21.40
C LEU A 124 -5.55 -57.87 -21.88
N PHE A 125 -5.53 -58.13 -23.19
CA PHE A 125 -4.70 -59.19 -23.75
C PHE A 125 -3.21 -58.92 -23.58
N PHE A 126 -2.74 -57.69 -23.85
CA PHE A 126 -1.34 -57.33 -23.62
C PHE A 126 -0.92 -57.50 -22.15
N LEU A 127 -1.78 -57.13 -21.19
CA LEU A 127 -1.52 -57.32 -19.76
C LEU A 127 -1.45 -58.80 -19.39
N LYS A 128 -2.37 -59.63 -19.90
CA LYS A 128 -2.32 -61.08 -19.70
C LYS A 128 -1.07 -61.71 -20.28
N MET A 129 -0.74 -61.38 -21.53
CA MET A 129 0.47 -61.88 -22.20
C MET A 129 1.74 -61.49 -21.43
N LYS A 130 1.81 -60.26 -20.94
CA LYS A 130 2.95 -59.80 -20.12
C LYS A 130 3.05 -60.59 -18.81
N ALA A 131 1.92 -60.84 -18.13
CA ALA A 131 1.89 -61.61 -16.89
C ALA A 131 2.28 -63.08 -17.11
N GLU A 132 1.81 -63.71 -18.18
CA GLU A 132 2.17 -65.08 -18.55
C GLU A 132 3.65 -65.18 -18.93
N LEU A 133 4.18 -64.20 -19.65
CA LEU A 133 5.60 -64.15 -20.00
C LEU A 133 6.49 -64.00 -18.77
N GLU A 134 6.11 -63.15 -17.81
CA GLU A 134 6.87 -62.97 -16.58
C GLU A 134 6.82 -64.25 -15.72
N GLN A 135 5.64 -64.84 -15.57
CA GLN A 135 5.50 -66.10 -14.84
C GLN A 135 6.31 -67.25 -15.46
N THR A 136 6.39 -67.30 -16.79
CA THR A 136 7.20 -68.32 -17.48
C THR A 136 8.70 -68.07 -17.34
N LYS A 137 9.14 -66.81 -17.34
CA LYS A 137 10.53 -66.45 -16.99
C LYS A 137 10.87 -66.85 -15.56
N ASP A 138 10.02 -66.54 -14.59
CA ASP A 138 10.24 -66.90 -13.19
C ASP A 138 10.37 -68.41 -13.02
N LYS A 139 9.48 -69.18 -13.66
CA LYS A 139 9.55 -70.65 -13.66
C LYS A 139 10.81 -71.18 -14.33
N LEU A 140 11.25 -70.56 -15.43
CA LEU A 140 12.48 -70.93 -16.11
C LEU A 140 13.70 -70.64 -15.24
N GLU A 141 13.76 -69.47 -14.61
CA GLU A 141 14.83 -69.11 -13.69
C GLU A 141 14.86 -70.05 -12.49
N GLN A 142 13.70 -70.36 -11.90
CA GLN A 142 13.60 -71.34 -10.83
C GLN A 142 14.09 -72.72 -11.26
N ALA A 143 13.62 -73.24 -12.39
CA ALA A 143 14.06 -74.54 -12.91
C ALA A 143 15.55 -74.57 -13.24
N GLN A 144 16.10 -73.46 -13.75
CA GLN A 144 17.53 -73.32 -14.03
C GLN A 144 18.36 -73.24 -12.75
N ASN A 145 17.88 -72.52 -11.74
CA ASN A 145 18.48 -72.47 -10.41
C ASN A 145 18.48 -73.85 -9.75
N GLU A 146 17.36 -74.57 -9.79
CA GLU A 146 17.26 -75.95 -9.32
C GLU A 146 18.26 -76.86 -10.05
N LEU A 147 18.29 -76.86 -11.39
CA LEU A 147 19.24 -77.66 -12.17
C LEU A 147 20.70 -77.33 -11.85
N SER A 148 21.00 -76.05 -11.62
CA SER A 148 22.33 -75.62 -11.19
C SER A 148 22.66 -76.11 -9.78
N ALA A 149 21.69 -76.15 -8.88
CA ALA A 149 21.85 -76.68 -7.53
C ALA A 149 22.10 -78.20 -7.56
N TRP A 150 21.42 -78.94 -8.45
CA TRP A 150 21.67 -80.37 -8.67
C TRP A 150 23.08 -80.66 -9.24
N LYS A 151 23.65 -79.75 -10.03
CA LYS A 151 25.05 -79.88 -10.49
C LYS A 151 26.09 -79.76 -9.37
N PHE A 152 25.72 -79.22 -8.20
CA PHE A 152 26.60 -79.04 -7.05
C PHE A 152 26.46 -80.11 -5.96
N THR A 153 25.57 -81.10 -6.12
CA THR A 153 25.62 -82.32 -5.29
C THR A 153 26.64 -83.28 -5.92
N PRO A 154 27.84 -83.46 -5.34
CA PRO A 154 28.79 -84.43 -5.86
C PRO A 154 28.28 -85.83 -5.52
N ASP A 155 28.04 -86.65 -6.54
CA ASP A 155 27.73 -88.07 -6.33
C ASP A 155 28.91 -88.75 -5.62
N ARG A 156 28.70 -89.08 -4.34
CA ARG A 156 29.49 -90.04 -3.56
C ARG A 156 28.61 -91.19 -3.14
#